data_AF-A0A3D1SM90-F1
#
_entry.id   AF-A0A3D1SM90-F1
#
_cell.length_a   1.000
_cell.length_b   1.000
_cell.length_c   1.000
_cell.angle_alpha   90.00
_cell.angle_beta   90.00
_cell.angle_gamma   90.00
#
_symmetry.space_group_name_H-M   'P 1'
#
loop_
_entity.id
_entity.type
_entity.pdbx_description
1 polymer ?
#
loop_
_entity_poly.entity_id
_entity_poly.type
_entity_poly.pdbx_seq_one_letter_code
_entity_poly.pdbx_strand_id
1 'polypeptide(L)' 'QDPPEDGGLWSGPKVAQWMQRPFGCEIAPQRGWDSLQRVGDSSRVPRPQHAKADQEVHQALKKTARAG' A
#
# COMPACT_ATOMS: atom_id res chain seq x y z
N GLN A 1 9.22 1.86 10.86
CA GLN A 1 8.25 2.54 9.99
C GLN A 1 7.02 2.74 10.85
N ASP A 2 6.82 3.93 11.41
CA ASP A 2 5.56 4.23 12.09
C ASP A 2 4.43 4.21 11.05
N PRO A 3 3.25 3.68 11.42
CA PRO A 3 2.09 3.78 10.54
C PRO A 3 1.77 5.26 10.26
N PRO A 4 1.17 5.60 9.11
CA PRO A 4 0.71 6.96 8.89
C PRO A 4 -0.27 7.36 9.99
N GLU A 5 -0.39 8.66 10.24
CA GLU A 5 -1.16 9.24 11.36
C GLU A 5 -2.62 8.73 11.41
N ASP A 6 -3.22 8.44 10.24
CA ASP A 6 -4.58 7.87 10.13
C ASP A 6 -4.66 6.33 10.21
N GLY A 7 -3.55 5.62 10.46
CA GLY A 7 -3.49 4.16 10.52
C GLY A 7 -3.69 3.41 9.18
N GLY A 8 -3.71 4.13 8.05
CA GLY A 8 -3.93 3.57 6.70
C GLY A 8 -2.64 3.17 5.95
N LEU A 9 -2.77 2.90 4.64
CA LEU A 9 -1.61 2.71 3.75
C LEU A 9 -0.88 4.04 3.49
N TRP A 10 0.43 3.96 3.24
CA TRP A 10 1.22 5.09 2.75
C TRP A 10 0.83 5.42 1.31
N SER A 11 0.53 6.69 1.08
CA SER A 11 0.28 7.27 -0.24
C SER A 11 1.29 8.37 -0.53
N GLY A 12 1.53 8.69 -1.81
CA GLY A 12 2.44 9.77 -2.21
C GLY A 12 2.18 11.09 -1.47
N PRO A 13 0.92 11.58 -1.37
CA PRO A 13 0.61 12.77 -0.59
C PRO A 13 0.93 12.66 0.91
N LYS A 14 0.68 11.50 1.53
CA LYS A 14 1.00 11.28 2.95
C LYS A 14 2.50 11.30 3.19
N VAL A 15 3.27 10.64 2.32
CA VAL A 15 4.72 10.67 2.39
C VAL A 15 5.25 12.08 2.20
N ALA A 16 4.69 12.83 1.25
CA ALA A 16 5.06 14.23 1.07
C ALA A 16 4.84 15.03 2.36
N GLN A 17 3.65 15.00 2.97
CA GLN A 17 3.37 15.70 4.24
C GLN A 17 4.28 15.25 5.39
N TRP A 18 4.53 13.94 5.51
CA TRP A 18 5.45 13.41 6.53
C TRP A 18 6.86 13.97 6.33
N MET A 19 7.34 14.07 5.09
CA MET A 19 8.63 14.67 4.78
C MET A 19 8.68 16.18 5.05
N GLN A 20 7.58 16.91 4.89
CA GLN A 20 7.57 18.36 5.18
C GLN A 20 7.90 18.67 6.64
N ARG A 21 7.63 17.74 7.58
CA ARG A 21 7.89 17.97 9.01
C ARG A 21 9.36 18.21 9.36
N PRO A 22 10.32 17.35 8.95
CA PRO A 22 11.75 17.61 9.17
C PRO A 22 12.33 18.68 8.24
N PHE A 23 11.80 18.83 7.01
CA PHE A 23 12.37 19.78 6.03
C PHE A 23 11.85 21.21 6.17
N GLY A 24 10.72 21.43 6.85
CA GLY A 24 10.12 22.75 7.06
C GLY A 24 9.68 23.47 5.78
N CYS A 25 9.58 22.75 4.67
CA CYS A 25 9.24 23.31 3.36
C CYS A 25 8.15 22.47 2.69
N GLU A 26 7.40 23.08 1.79
CA GLU A 26 6.35 22.39 1.07
C GLU A 26 6.95 21.43 0.02
N ILE A 27 6.57 20.16 0.13
CA ILE A 27 6.97 19.09 -0.77
C ILE A 27 5.78 18.72 -1.64
N ALA A 28 5.99 18.76 -2.96
CA ALA A 28 4.99 18.33 -3.93
C ALA A 28 4.62 16.84 -3.74
N PRO A 29 3.33 16.46 -3.89
CA PRO A 29 2.88 15.07 -3.73
C PRO A 29 3.62 14.05 -4.59
N GLN A 30 4.09 14.47 -5.78
CA GLN A 30 4.89 13.64 -6.69
C GLN A 30 6.19 13.16 -6.03
N ARG A 31 6.88 14.01 -5.27
CA ARG A 31 8.12 13.62 -4.57
C ARG A 31 7.89 12.58 -3.48
N GLY A 32 6.70 12.58 -2.86
CA GLY A 32 6.32 11.51 -1.94
C GLY A 32 6.13 10.17 -2.64
N TRP A 33 5.60 10.17 -3.86
CA TRP A 33 5.49 8.96 -4.69
C TRP A 33 6.86 8.46 -5.19
N ASP A 34 7.74 9.35 -5.62
CA ASP A 34 9.11 8.98 -6.02
C ASP A 34 9.88 8.34 -4.87
N SER A 35 9.66 8.85 -3.66
CA SER A 35 10.24 8.28 -2.44
C SER A 35 9.72 6.88 -2.15
N LEU A 36 8.42 6.64 -2.31
CA LEU A 36 7.81 5.31 -2.18
C LEU A 36 8.35 4.31 -3.21
N GLN A 37 8.51 4.74 -4.47
CA GLN A 37 9.12 3.90 -5.51
C GLN A 37 10.56 3.53 -5.15
N ARG A 38 11.32 4.46 -4.59
CA ARG A 38 12.74 4.25 -4.24
C ARG A 38 12.96 3.21 -3.15
N VAL A 39 12.03 3.12 -2.20
CA VAL A 39 12.07 2.12 -1.13
C VAL A 39 11.46 0.77 -1.53
N GLY A 40 10.95 0.66 -2.77
CA GLY A 40 10.31 -0.55 -3.27
C GLY A 40 8.95 -0.84 -2.62
N ASP A 41 8.34 0.16 -1.99
CA ASP A 41 7.04 0.01 -1.35
C ASP A 41 5.96 0.02 -2.44
N SER A 42 5.26 -1.10 -2.54
CA SER A 42 4.17 -1.29 -3.49
C SER A 42 2.89 -1.36 -2.68
N SER A 43 1.91 -0.53 -3.02
CA SER A 43 0.61 -0.54 -2.34
C SER A 43 -0.07 -1.89 -2.58
N ARG A 44 0.14 -2.82 -1.64
CA ARG A 44 -0.48 -4.15 -1.64
C ARG A 44 -1.89 -4.00 -1.10
N VAL A 45 -2.75 -3.39 -1.90
CA VAL A 45 -4.19 -3.39 -1.62
C VAL A 45 -4.69 -4.82 -1.87
N PRO A 46 -5.28 -5.50 -0.86
CA PRO A 46 -5.88 -6.79 -1.11
C PRO A 46 -6.96 -6.60 -2.19
N ARG A 47 -6.90 -7.45 -3.23
CA ARG A 47 -7.85 -7.38 -4.34
C ARG A 47 -9.28 -7.40 -3.74
N PRO A 48 -10.17 -6.47 -4.11
CA PRO A 48 -11.54 -6.46 -3.63
C PRO A 48 -12.17 -7.83 -3.84
N GLN A 49 -12.61 -8.48 -2.76
CA GLN A 49 -13.32 -9.75 -2.83
C GLN A 49 -14.80 -9.46 -3.07
N HIS A 50 -15.41 -10.17 -4.01
CA HIS A 50 -16.81 -10.00 -4.35
C HIS A 50 -17.68 -10.40 -3.14
N ALA A 51 -18.53 -9.50 -2.64
CA ALA A 51 -19.27 -9.70 -1.38
C ALA A 51 -20.21 -10.92 -1.36
N LYS A 52 -20.61 -11.42 -2.53
CA LYS A 52 -21.43 -12.64 -2.68
C LYS A 52 -20.61 -13.89 -3.03
N ALA A 53 -19.28 -13.80 -3.05
CA ALA A 53 -18.45 -14.95 -3.32
C ALA A 53 -18.50 -15.88 -2.10
N ASP A 54 -18.86 -17.13 -2.34
CA ASP A 54 -18.78 -18.17 -1.33
C ASP A 54 -17.30 -18.46 -1.03
N GLN A 55 -16.90 -18.23 0.22
CA GLN A 55 -15.51 -18.34 0.62
C GLN A 55 -15.03 -19.80 0.59
N GLU A 56 -15.91 -20.79 0.80
CA GLU A 56 -15.56 -22.21 0.67
C GLU A 56 -15.28 -22.60 -0.78
N VAL A 57 -16.12 -22.16 -1.72
CA VAL A 57 -15.90 -22.41 -3.16
C VAL A 57 -14.57 -21.79 -3.64
N HIS A 58 -14.21 -20.62 -3.12
CA HIS A 58 -12.94 -19.97 -3.47
C HIS A 58 -11.72 -20.72 -2.94
N GLN A 59 -11.78 -21.28 -1.73
CA GLN A 59 -10.68 -22.07 -1.17
C GLN A 59 -10.56 -23.44 -1.86
N ALA A 60 -11.68 -24.06 -2.23
CA ALA A 60 -11.69 -25.32 -2.97
C ALA A 60 -11.11 -25.18 -4.39
N LEU A 61 -11.27 -24.01 -5.03
CA LEU A 61 -10.75 -23.73 -6.38
C LEU A 61 -9.31 -23.17 -6.39
N LYS A 62 -8.70 -22.88 -5.23
CA LYS A 62 -7.30 -22.43 -5.19
C LYS A 62 -6.35 -23.53 -5.66
N LYS A 63 -5.78 -23.33 -6.85
CA LYS A 63 -4.73 -24.21 -7.38
C LYS A 63 -3.45 -23.98 -6.57
N THR A 64 -3.08 -24.94 -5.72
CA THR A 64 -1.78 -24.94 -5.04
C THR A 64 -0.70 -25.22 -6.09
N ALA A 65 0.02 -24.18 -6.52
CA ALA A 65 1.25 -24.38 -7.29
C ALA A 65 2.24 -25.14 -6.39
N ARG A 66 2.63 -26.36 -6.78
CA ARG A 66 3.71 -27.08 -6.11
C ARG A 66 5.02 -26.29 -6.31
N ALA A 67 5.78 -26.21 -5.23
CA ALA A 67 7.18 -25.81 -5.25
C ALA A 67 7.97 -26.64 -6.28
N GLY A 68 8.80 -25.96 -7.06
CA GLY A 68 9.87 -26.52 -7.88
C GLY A 68 11.11 -25.68 -7.64
#